data_AF-A0A401MXS5-F1
#
_entry.id   AF-A0A401MXS5-F1
#
_cell.length_a   1.000
_cell.length_b   1.000
_cell.length_c   1.000
_cell.angle_alpha   90.00
_cell.angle_beta   90.00
_cell.angle_gamma   90.00
#
_symmetry.space_group_name_H-M   'P 1'
#
loop_
_entity.id
_entity.type
_entity.pdbx_description
1 polymer ?
#
loop_
_entity_poly.entity_id
_entity_poly.type
_entity_poly.pdbx_seq_one_letter_code
_entity_poly.pdbx_strand_id
1 'polypeptide(L)'
;MNRPSDTLEARLDAAVSRLSLEAKVRLLTGESLWTTHPEPAEGLRRITVSDGPAGVRGTSFDAADTSASLPSPTALAASFDEDLIRRLGVLLASEARGKVEAGFFTVHAARHADASVLRVGVQPN
;
A
#
# COMPACT_ATOMS: atom_id res chain seq x y z
N MET A 1 16.54 -3.60 -26.28
CA MET A 1 16.14 -2.39 -25.54
C MET A 1 15.51 -2.86 -24.24
N ASN A 2 16.21 -2.75 -23.11
CA ASN A 2 15.79 -3.36 -21.83
C ASN A 2 14.63 -2.56 -21.24
N ARG A 3 13.48 -3.17 -20.95
CA ARG A 3 12.38 -2.46 -20.26
C ARG A 3 12.75 -2.28 -18.79
N PRO A 4 12.26 -1.20 -18.13
CA PRO A 4 12.49 -1.01 -16.70
C PRO A 4 11.97 -2.19 -15.84
N SER A 5 10.90 -2.87 -16.31
CA SER A 5 10.37 -4.10 -15.71
C SER A 5 11.41 -5.21 -15.66
N ASP A 6 12.16 -5.42 -16.75
CA ASP A 6 13.10 -6.53 -16.90
C ASP A 6 14.25 -6.42 -15.88
N THR A 7 14.61 -5.17 -15.52
CA THR A 7 15.63 -4.90 -14.49
C THR A 7 15.08 -5.07 -13.07
N LEU A 8 13.79 -4.80 -12.84
CA LEU A 8 13.15 -5.05 -11.55
C LEU A 8 12.94 -6.55 -11.32
N GLU A 9 12.43 -7.27 -12.31
CA GLU A 9 12.21 -8.72 -12.26
C GLU A 9 13.52 -9.45 -11.96
N ALA A 10 14.61 -9.12 -12.69
CA ALA A 10 15.93 -9.70 -12.41
C ALA A 10 16.43 -9.43 -10.98
N ARG A 11 16.14 -8.26 -10.41
CA ARG A 11 16.50 -7.93 -9.01
C ARG A 11 15.66 -8.73 -8.02
N LEU A 12 14.37 -8.93 -8.29
CA LEU A 12 13.47 -9.72 -7.47
C LEU A 12 13.88 -11.20 -7.49
N ASP A 13 14.16 -11.75 -8.67
CA ASP A 13 14.63 -13.13 -8.82
C ASP A 13 15.92 -13.38 -8.05
N ALA A 14 16.87 -12.45 -8.15
CA ALA A 14 18.11 -12.52 -7.39
C ALA A 14 17.86 -12.51 -5.87
N ALA A 15 16.95 -11.65 -5.38
CA ALA A 15 16.59 -11.62 -3.96
C ALA A 15 15.89 -12.91 -3.51
N VAL A 16 14.91 -13.39 -4.28
CA VAL A 16 14.20 -14.64 -3.99
C VAL A 16 15.13 -15.86 -4.01
N SER A 17 16.17 -15.84 -4.85
CA SER A 17 17.14 -16.94 -4.91
C SER A 17 17.99 -17.08 -3.62
N ARG A 18 18.21 -15.97 -2.89
CA ARG A 18 18.99 -15.95 -1.65
C ARG A 18 18.18 -16.29 -0.39
N LEU A 19 16.86 -16.24 -0.47
CA LEU A 19 15.98 -16.59 0.64
C LEU A 19 16.03 -18.09 0.95
N SER A 20 16.09 -18.41 2.24
CA SER A 20 15.84 -19.78 2.72
C SER A 20 14.38 -20.19 2.44
N LEU A 21 14.10 -21.50 2.43
CA LEU A 21 12.73 -21.98 2.28
C LEU A 21 11.82 -21.45 3.41
N GLU A 22 12.32 -21.39 4.63
CA GLU A 22 11.60 -20.85 5.78
C GLU A 22 11.26 -19.37 5.59
N ALA A 23 12.23 -18.55 5.13
CA ALA A 23 11.98 -17.14 4.85
C ALA A 23 10.95 -16.96 3.73
N LYS A 24 11.00 -17.78 2.67
CA LYS A 24 9.99 -17.78 1.61
C LYS A 24 8.59 -18.07 2.15
N VAL A 25 8.44 -19.12 2.95
CA VAL A 25 7.15 -19.48 3.55
C VAL A 25 6.64 -18.36 4.46
N ARG A 26 7.51 -17.80 5.30
CA ARG A 26 7.17 -16.70 6.21
C ARG A 26 6.68 -15.45 5.47
N LEU A 27 7.28 -15.10 4.33
CA LEU A 27 6.86 -13.94 3.53
C LEU A 27 5.49 -14.11 2.83
N LEU A 28 4.93 -15.33 2.82
CA LEU A 28 3.58 -15.59 2.30
C LEU A 28 2.49 -15.38 3.37
N THR A 29 2.85 -15.01 4.59
CA THR A 29 1.92 -14.78 5.69
C THR A 29 2.03 -13.35 6.23
N GLY A 30 0.97 -12.87 6.87
CA GLY A 30 1.02 -11.65 7.67
C GLY A 30 1.79 -11.90 8.97
N GLU A 31 2.59 -10.92 9.38
CA GLU A 31 3.20 -10.89 10.72
C GLU A 31 2.17 -10.49 11.79
N SER A 32 1.21 -9.66 11.41
CA SER A 32 0.06 -9.30 12.23
C SER A 32 -1.17 -9.12 11.34
N LEU A 33 -2.30 -8.73 11.94
CA LEU A 33 -3.51 -8.37 11.21
C LEU A 33 -3.30 -7.28 10.15
N TRP A 34 -2.27 -6.44 10.33
CA TRP A 34 -2.04 -5.25 9.52
C TRP A 34 -0.64 -5.17 8.93
N THR A 35 0.25 -6.14 9.17
CA THR A 35 1.65 -6.01 8.75
C THR A 35 2.20 -7.27 8.11
N THR A 36 3.08 -7.09 7.13
CA THR A 36 3.88 -8.18 6.53
C THR A 36 5.17 -8.40 7.31
N HIS A 37 5.74 -9.60 7.23
CA HIS A 37 7.08 -9.82 7.76
C HIS A 37 8.13 -8.98 7.00
N PRO A 38 9.09 -8.35 7.70
CA PRO A 38 10.26 -7.78 7.06
C PRO A 38 11.26 -8.88 6.67
N GLU A 39 12.15 -8.55 5.71
CA GLU A 39 13.35 -9.33 5.41
C GLU A 39 14.50 -8.37 5.05
N PRO A 40 15.14 -7.75 6.07
CA PRO A 40 16.14 -6.71 5.85
C PRO A 40 17.38 -7.18 5.09
N ALA A 41 17.73 -8.47 5.17
CA ALA A 41 18.86 -9.03 4.44
C ALA A 41 18.67 -8.93 2.91
N GLU A 42 17.41 -8.93 2.45
CA GLU A 42 17.03 -8.74 1.05
C GLU A 42 16.48 -7.33 0.76
N GLY A 43 16.64 -6.39 1.71
CA GLY A 43 16.16 -5.02 1.59
C GLY A 43 14.63 -4.88 1.67
N LEU A 44 13.92 -5.91 2.16
CA LEU A 44 12.47 -5.86 2.33
C LEU A 44 12.11 -5.29 3.70
N ARG A 45 11.45 -4.14 3.71
CA ARG A 45 10.88 -3.56 4.92
C ARG A 45 9.51 -4.16 5.24
N ARG A 46 9.07 -3.98 6.48
CA ARG A 46 7.68 -4.21 6.88
C ARG A 46 6.76 -3.31 6.05
N ILE A 47 5.65 -3.87 5.58
CA ILE A 47 4.56 -3.14 4.95
C ILE A 47 3.39 -3.15 5.92
N THR A 48 2.87 -1.97 6.25
CA THR A 48 1.66 -1.82 7.04
C THR A 48 0.48 -1.52 6.13
N VAL A 49 -0.61 -2.25 6.31
CA VAL A 49 -1.87 -2.10 5.58
C VAL A 49 -2.98 -1.58 6.49
N SER A 50 -3.99 -0.97 5.88
CA SER A 50 -5.20 -0.48 6.54
C SER A 50 -6.39 -0.75 5.64
N ASP A 51 -7.55 -0.98 6.25
CA ASP A 51 -8.81 -1.06 5.53
C ASP A 51 -9.22 0.29 4.93
N GLY A 52 -9.89 0.20 3.78
CA GLY A 52 -10.75 1.20 3.14
C GLY A 52 -12.10 0.55 2.78
N PRO A 53 -12.88 1.03 1.77
CA PRO A 53 -12.55 2.02 0.74
C PRO A 53 -13.04 3.45 1.02
N ALA A 54 -13.84 3.66 2.07
CA ALA A 54 -14.47 4.95 2.39
C ALA A 54 -13.73 5.71 3.51
N GLY A 55 -12.40 5.60 3.56
CA GLY A 55 -11.56 6.16 4.61
C GLY A 55 -10.28 5.34 4.83
N VAL A 56 -9.45 5.78 5.77
CA VAL A 56 -8.24 5.06 6.19
C VAL A 56 -8.40 4.67 7.66
N ARG A 57 -8.84 3.43 7.90
CA ARG A 57 -9.12 2.95 9.26
C ARG A 57 -7.90 3.04 10.21
N GLY A 58 -6.70 2.83 9.69
CA GLY A 58 -5.47 2.66 10.47
C GLY A 58 -5.32 1.23 10.98
N THR A 59 -4.37 1.02 11.89
CA THR A 59 -4.10 -0.28 12.54
C THR A 59 -4.72 -0.37 13.93
N SER A 60 -5.00 0.77 14.56
CA SER A 60 -5.60 0.88 15.89
C SER A 60 -7.12 0.73 15.87
N PHE A 61 -7.71 0.39 17.01
CA PHE A 61 -9.16 0.47 17.26
C PHE A 61 -9.51 1.58 18.26
N ASP A 62 -8.56 2.48 18.53
CA ASP A 62 -8.75 3.63 19.40
C ASP A 62 -9.69 4.65 18.76
N ALA A 63 -10.73 5.05 19.48
CA ALA A 63 -11.69 6.06 19.05
C ALA A 63 -11.05 7.46 18.90
N ALA A 64 -9.91 7.71 19.56
CA ALA A 64 -9.14 8.95 19.39
C ALA A 64 -8.41 9.01 18.04
N ASP A 65 -8.16 7.86 17.38
CA ASP A 65 -7.50 7.79 16.07
C ASP A 65 -8.50 8.02 14.93
N THR A 66 -8.96 9.27 14.81
CA THR A 66 -10.00 9.66 13.84
C THR A 66 -9.55 9.54 12.39
N SER A 67 -10.49 9.26 11.49
CA SER A 67 -10.26 9.12 10.04
C SER A 67 -11.31 9.90 9.24
N ALA A 68 -10.97 10.32 8.01
CA ALA A 68 -11.97 10.86 7.11
C ALA A 68 -12.97 9.77 6.71
N SER A 69 -14.25 10.01 6.99
CA SER A 69 -15.34 9.15 6.58
C SER A 69 -15.95 9.68 5.29
N LEU A 70 -15.70 8.98 4.18
CA LEU A 70 -16.21 9.36 2.86
C LEU A 70 -17.57 8.72 2.58
N PRO A 71 -18.38 9.28 1.66
CA PRO A 71 -19.53 8.57 1.11
C PRO A 71 -19.15 7.21 0.52
N SER A 72 -20.12 6.32 0.39
CA SER A 72 -19.88 5.01 -0.22
C SER A 72 -19.32 5.16 -1.65
N PRO A 73 -18.50 4.21 -2.13
CA PRO A 73 -17.96 4.25 -3.49
C PRO A 73 -19.03 4.37 -4.57
N THR A 74 -20.22 3.80 -4.35
CA THR A 74 -21.36 3.90 -5.28
C THR A 74 -21.95 5.32 -5.31
N ALA A 75 -22.04 6.00 -4.18
CA ALA A 75 -22.48 7.40 -4.12
C ALA A 75 -21.45 8.32 -4.78
N LEU A 76 -20.15 8.08 -4.56
CA LEU A 76 -19.08 8.80 -5.23
C LEU A 76 -19.11 8.58 -6.76
N ALA A 77 -19.32 7.34 -7.21
CA ALA A 77 -19.46 7.03 -8.63
C ALA A 77 -20.67 7.72 -9.27
N ALA A 78 -21.78 7.88 -8.54
CA ALA A 78 -22.98 8.56 -9.02
C ALA A 78 -22.79 10.07 -9.25
N SER A 79 -21.67 10.66 -8.79
CA SER A 79 -21.32 12.04 -9.13
C SER A 79 -20.85 12.20 -10.59
N PHE A 80 -20.34 11.12 -11.20
CA PHE A 80 -19.66 11.16 -12.50
C PHE A 80 -18.56 12.24 -12.61
N ASP A 81 -17.95 12.62 -11.47
CA ASP A 81 -16.94 13.67 -11.38
C ASP A 81 -15.55 13.04 -11.14
N GLU A 82 -14.77 12.85 -12.20
CA GLU A 82 -13.43 12.29 -12.13
C GLU A 82 -12.44 13.16 -11.33
N ASP A 83 -12.60 14.48 -11.39
CA ASP A 83 -11.76 15.43 -10.67
C ASP A 83 -12.03 15.38 -9.16
N LEU A 84 -13.28 15.17 -8.76
CA LEU A 84 -13.63 14.86 -7.38
C LEU A 84 -12.97 13.56 -6.91
N ILE A 85 -13.08 12.46 -7.68
CA ILE A 85 -12.46 11.17 -7.31
C ILE A 85 -10.94 11.31 -7.17
N ARG A 86 -10.28 12.03 -8.09
CA ARG A 86 -8.84 12.29 -8.01
C ARG A 86 -8.45 13.06 -6.75
N ARG A 87 -9.21 14.11 -6.39
CA ARG A 87 -8.97 14.88 -5.15
C ARG A 87 -9.16 14.02 -3.90
N LEU A 88 -10.20 13.19 -3.86
CA LEU A 88 -10.44 12.25 -2.77
C LEU A 88 -9.33 11.19 -2.67
N GLY A 89 -8.80 10.71 -3.80
CA GLY A 89 -7.64 9.83 -3.83
C GLY A 89 -6.39 10.45 -3.20
N VAL A 90 -6.13 11.73 -3.49
CA VAL A 90 -5.01 12.49 -2.86
C VAL A 90 -5.22 12.64 -1.35
N LEU A 91 -6.45 12.93 -0.92
CA LEU A 91 -6.81 13.00 0.50
C LEU A 91 -6.52 11.67 1.21
N LEU A 92 -7.04 10.56 0.68
CA LEU A 92 -6.84 9.22 1.25
C LEU A 92 -5.36 8.83 1.29
N ALA A 93 -4.59 9.16 0.24
CA ALA A 93 -3.15 8.91 0.21
C ALA A 93 -2.37 9.76 1.23
N SER A 94 -2.83 10.98 1.53
CA SER A 94 -2.26 11.81 2.60
C SER A 94 -2.55 11.21 3.97
N GLU A 95 -3.78 10.79 4.20
CA GLU A 95 -4.21 10.20 5.47
C GLU A 95 -3.53 8.85 5.73
N ALA A 96 -3.40 8.02 4.70
CA ALA A 96 -2.65 6.77 4.78
C ALA A 96 -1.19 6.99 5.17
N ARG A 97 -0.52 8.01 4.63
CA ARG A 97 0.85 8.34 5.04
C ARG A 97 0.95 8.78 6.50
N GLY A 98 -0.11 9.39 7.05
CA GLY A 98 -0.17 9.75 8.47
C GLY A 98 -0.44 8.56 9.40
N LYS A 99 -1.14 7.53 8.92
CA LYS A 99 -1.62 6.40 9.75
C LYS A 99 -0.85 5.09 9.57
N VAL A 100 -0.24 4.85 8.40
CA VAL A 100 0.46 3.59 8.09
C VAL A 100 1.85 3.85 7.51
N GLU A 101 2.82 3.05 7.95
CA GLU A 101 4.18 3.04 7.43
C GLU A 101 4.20 2.28 6.08
N ALA A 102 3.69 2.98 5.07
CA ALA A 102 3.70 2.67 3.65
C ALA A 102 3.09 1.31 3.23
N GLY A 103 1.79 1.39 2.89
CA GLY A 103 1.00 0.38 2.18
C GLY A 103 -0.51 0.69 2.28
N PHE A 104 -1.08 1.52 1.41
CA PHE A 104 -2.55 1.72 1.40
C PHE A 104 -3.20 0.76 0.41
N PHE A 105 -4.09 -0.11 0.89
CA PHE A 105 -4.81 -1.06 0.05
C PHE A 105 -6.26 -0.62 -0.10
N THR A 106 -6.64 -0.16 -1.29
CA THR A 106 -8.05 -0.03 -1.69
C THR A 106 -8.32 -1.03 -2.80
N VAL A 107 -9.15 -2.05 -2.53
CA VAL A 107 -9.46 -3.12 -3.48
C VAL A 107 -10.24 -2.64 -4.72
N HIS A 108 -10.78 -1.42 -4.75
CA HIS A 108 -11.71 -1.02 -5.82
C HIS A 108 -11.52 0.37 -6.49
N ALA A 109 -10.44 1.12 -6.24
CA ALA A 109 -10.32 2.50 -6.80
C ALA A 109 -9.09 2.78 -7.69
N ALA A 110 -8.22 1.80 -7.97
CA ALA A 110 -6.90 2.09 -8.55
C ALA A 110 -6.78 1.90 -10.08
N ARG A 111 -7.79 2.26 -10.88
CA ARG A 111 -7.58 2.40 -12.35
C ARG A 111 -7.23 3.83 -12.80
N HIS A 112 -7.44 4.84 -11.95
CA HIS A 112 -7.22 6.25 -12.29
C HIS A 112 -6.32 7.02 -11.29
N ALA A 113 -5.80 6.35 -10.26
CA ALA A 113 -4.81 6.95 -9.38
C ALA A 113 -3.43 6.88 -10.06
N ASP A 114 -2.83 8.04 -10.32
CA ASP A 114 -1.46 8.16 -10.84
C ASP A 114 -0.48 7.35 -9.96
N ALA A 115 0.23 6.41 -10.59
CA ALA A 115 1.24 5.57 -9.95
C ALA A 115 2.37 6.39 -9.30
N SER A 116 2.51 7.67 -9.65
CA SER A 116 3.45 8.61 -9.02
C SER A 116 3.16 8.89 -7.53
N VAL A 117 1.93 8.63 -7.07
CA VAL A 117 1.49 8.88 -5.68
C VAL A 117 1.82 7.70 -4.75
N LEU A 118 1.99 6.49 -5.30
CA LEU A 118 2.40 5.28 -4.59
C LEU A 118 3.93 5.11 -4.65
N ARG A 119 4.67 6.06 -4.06
CA ARG A 119 6.11 5.83 -3.85
C ARG A 119 6.32 4.94 -2.63
N VAL A 120 6.67 3.68 -2.90
CA VAL A 120 7.40 2.83 -1.96
C VAL A 120 8.76 3.49 -1.75
N GLY A 121 8.88 4.30 -0.69
CA GLY A 121 10.15 4.85 -0.26
C GLY A 121 11.07 3.70 0.14
N VAL A 122 12.17 3.53 -0.60
CA VAL A 122 13.38 2.86 -0.10
C VAL A 122 14.18 3.99 0.54
N GLN A 123 14.25 4.03 1.87
CA GLN A 123 15.24 4.89 2.52
C GLN A 123 16.63 4.33 2.23
N PRO A 124 17.58 5.15 1.75
CA PRO A 124 18.98 4.76 1.77
C PRO A 124 19.48 4.79 3.21
N ASN A 125 20.37 3.84 3.54
CA ASN A 125 21.12 3.77 4.79
C ASN A 125 21.75 5.11 5.19
#